data_AF-A0A2E8X519-F1
#
_entry.id   AF-A0A2E8X519-F1
#
_cell.length_a   1.000
_cell.length_b   1.000
_cell.length_c   1.000
_cell.angle_alpha   90.00
_cell.angle_beta   90.00
_cell.angle_gamma   90.00
#
_symmetry.space_group_name_H-M   'P 1'
#
loop_
_entity.id
_entity.type
_entity.pdbx_description
1 polymer ?
#
loop_
_entity_poly.entity_id
_entity_poly.type
_entity_poly.pdbx_seq_one_letter_code
_entity_poly.pdbx_strand_id
1 'polypeptide(L)'
;MDTELTVAIAQILTGTATLVVAIFLAGQFVLQRKVLDRAHLDAERELTLSSLSLFQDHLNSRVTNESVRNLYAKRHEGLDSLSTSELDGITTHFRMGYLITNNEWSLGRAKNFPGYYIKRFQGYLDSVGG
;
A
#
# COMPACT_ATOMS: atom_id res chain seq x y z
N MET A 1 20.80 55.14 35.95
CA MET A 1 19.72 54.41 36.68
C MET A 1 18.52 54.16 35.76
N ASP A 2 17.97 55.17 35.08
CA ASP A 2 16.80 54.99 34.18
C ASP A 2 17.05 54.11 32.96
N THR A 3 18.24 54.18 32.36
CA THR A 3 18.57 53.37 31.18
C THR A 3 18.70 51.88 31.50
N GLU A 4 19.28 51.52 32.66
CA GLU A 4 19.42 50.12 33.08
C GLU A 4 18.05 49.48 33.38
N LEU A 5 17.15 50.23 34.04
CA LEU A 5 15.78 49.79 34.28
C LEU A 5 15.01 49.60 32.96
N THR A 6 15.19 50.52 32.01
CA THR A 6 14.56 50.44 30.69
C THR A 6 15.06 49.22 29.91
N VAL A 7 16.36 48.94 29.94
CA VAL A 7 16.96 47.75 29.31
C VAL A 7 16.44 46.47 29.96
N ALA A 8 16.35 46.41 31.29
CA ALA A 8 15.81 45.26 32.00
C ALA A 8 14.34 44.99 31.63
N ILE A 9 13.50 46.03 31.55
CA ILE A 9 12.10 45.91 31.13
C ILE A 9 12.02 45.42 29.67
N ALA A 10 12.83 45.98 28.78
CA ALA A 10 12.87 45.57 27.38
C ALA A 10 13.22 44.08 27.23
N GLN A 11 14.22 43.60 27.98
CA GLN A 11 14.64 42.20 27.96
C GLN A 11 13.54 41.25 28.47
N ILE A 12 12.82 41.63 29.53
CA ILE A 12 11.68 40.85 30.03
C ILE A 12 10.57 40.78 28.97
N LEU A 13 10.27 41.89 28.30
CA LEU A 13 9.27 41.92 27.23
C LEU A 13 9.69 41.05 26.04
N THR A 14 10.95 41.11 25.61
CA THR A 14 11.48 40.27 24.53
C THR A 14 11.47 38.78 24.91
N GLY A 15 11.86 38.44 26.13
CA GLY A 15 11.81 37.07 26.63
C GLY A 15 10.38 36.52 26.70
N THR A 16 9.44 37.35 27.16
CA THR A 16 8.01 37.01 27.19
C THR A 16 7.45 36.80 25.79
N ALA A 17 7.76 37.70 24.84
CA ALA A 17 7.36 37.55 23.45
C ALA A 17 7.90 36.25 22.83
N THR A 18 9.17 35.93 23.11
CA THR A 18 9.80 34.68 22.65
C THR A 18 9.10 33.45 23.24
N LEU A 19 8.76 33.49 24.54
CA LEU A 19 8.05 32.40 25.21
C LEU A 19 6.66 32.16 24.59
N VAL A 20 5.91 33.24 24.32
CA VAL A 20 4.59 33.15 23.67
C VAL A 20 4.70 32.49 22.30
N VAL A 21 5.66 32.91 21.48
CA VAL A 21 5.90 32.31 20.15
C VAL A 21 6.29 30.85 20.28
N ALA A 22 7.16 30.50 21.24
CA ALA A 22 7.57 29.12 21.46
C ALA A 22 6.40 28.20 21.85
N ILE A 23 5.50 28.66 22.72
CA ILE A 23 4.28 27.93 23.09
C ILE A 23 3.37 27.72 21.88
N PHE A 24 3.20 28.77 21.06
CA PHE A 24 2.41 28.68 19.84
C PHE A 24 2.98 27.65 18.86
N LEU A 25 4.29 27.69 18.60
CA LEU A 25 4.99 26.71 17.75
C LEU A 25 4.88 25.29 18.32
N ALA A 26 5.03 25.10 19.63
CA ALA A 26 4.83 23.80 20.27
C ALA A 26 3.40 23.27 20.03
N GLY A 27 2.39 24.13 20.16
CA GLY A 27 1.02 23.80 19.81
C GLY A 27 0.85 23.40 18.34
N GLN A 28 1.46 24.14 17.42
CA GLN A 28 1.45 23.82 15.99
C GLN A 28 2.09 22.45 15.70
N PHE A 29 3.23 22.12 16.34
CA PHE A 29 3.86 20.82 16.16
C PHE A 29 2.97 19.66 16.62
N VAL A 30 2.24 19.82 17.73
CA VAL A 30 1.30 18.80 18.20
C VAL A 30 0.15 18.60 17.19
N LEU A 31 -0.39 19.67 16.63
CA LEU A 31 -1.44 19.59 15.62
C LEU A 31 -0.92 18.97 14.31
N GLN A 32 0.27 19.38 13.85
CA GLN A 32 0.90 18.83 12.64
C GLN A 32 1.16 17.34 12.77
N ARG A 33 1.62 16.85 13.94
CA ARG A 33 1.77 15.40 14.19
C ARG A 33 0.46 14.65 14.01
N LYS A 34 -0.65 15.15 14.59
CA LYS A 34 -1.96 14.53 14.43
C LYS A 34 -2.44 14.50 12.97
N VAL A 35 -2.17 15.56 12.21
CA VAL A 35 -2.50 15.62 10.78
C VAL A 35 -1.66 14.63 9.99
N LEU A 36 -0.37 14.54 10.28
CA LEU A 36 0.54 13.58 9.66
C LEU A 36 0.14 12.13 9.94
N ASP A 37 -0.23 11.81 11.19
CA ASP A 37 -0.70 10.48 11.57
C ASP A 37 -1.97 10.09 10.80
N ARG A 38 -2.91 11.02 10.66
CA ARG A 38 -4.13 10.80 9.85
C ARG A 38 -3.80 10.60 8.37
N ALA A 39 -2.95 11.45 7.80
CA ALA A 39 -2.53 11.34 6.41
C ALA A 39 -1.81 10.01 6.15
N HIS A 40 -1.01 9.53 7.11
CA HIS A 40 -0.37 8.23 7.03
C HIS A 40 -1.39 7.09 7.02
N LEU A 41 -2.35 7.09 7.95
CA LEU A 41 -3.42 6.09 7.99
C LEU A 41 -4.29 6.09 6.72
N ASP A 42 -4.59 7.26 6.18
CA ASP A 42 -5.38 7.37 4.96
C ASP A 42 -4.58 6.88 3.74
N ALA A 43 -3.29 7.17 3.65
CA ALA A 43 -2.41 6.61 2.62
C ALA A 43 -2.32 5.08 2.71
N GLU A 44 -2.22 4.51 3.91
CA GLU A 44 -2.24 3.05 4.10
C GLU A 44 -3.56 2.42 3.65
N ARG A 45 -4.69 3.09 3.92
CA ARG A 45 -6.02 2.63 3.48
C ARG A 45 -6.16 2.71 1.97
N GLU A 46 -5.77 3.82 1.36
CA GLU A 46 -5.82 3.98 -0.10
C GLU A 46 -4.97 2.93 -0.80
N LEU A 47 -3.73 2.72 -0.34
CA LEU A 47 -2.85 1.68 -0.87
C LEU A 47 -3.47 0.27 -0.69
N THR A 48 -4.11 0.02 0.45
CA THR A 48 -4.83 -1.25 0.71
C THR A 48 -5.94 -1.49 -0.30
N LEU A 49 -6.80 -0.48 -0.51
CA LEU A 49 -7.94 -0.58 -1.39
C LEU A 49 -7.52 -0.67 -2.86
N SER A 50 -6.49 0.08 -3.26
CA SER A 50 -5.91 0.01 -4.60
C SER A 50 -5.34 -1.39 -4.89
N SER A 51 -4.55 -1.95 -3.96
CA SER A 51 -4.01 -3.30 -4.10
C SER A 51 -5.10 -4.38 -4.16
N LEU A 52 -6.13 -4.24 -3.33
CA LEU A 52 -7.29 -5.12 -3.36
C LEU A 52 -8.04 -5.03 -4.69
N SER A 53 -8.21 -3.82 -5.24
CA SER A 53 -8.82 -3.62 -6.56
C SER A 53 -8.03 -4.33 -7.65
N LEU A 54 -6.70 -4.16 -7.68
CA LEU A 54 -5.85 -4.84 -8.67
C LEU A 54 -5.98 -6.36 -8.58
N PHE A 55 -5.98 -6.90 -7.37
CA PHE A 55 -6.18 -8.33 -7.16
C PHE A 55 -7.58 -8.79 -7.59
N GLN A 56 -8.62 -8.02 -7.24
CA GLN A 56 -10.00 -8.31 -7.62
C GLN A 56 -10.19 -8.26 -9.14
N ASP A 57 -9.62 -7.28 -9.83
CA ASP A 57 -9.66 -7.16 -11.28
C ASP A 57 -8.98 -8.34 -11.97
N HIS A 58 -7.83 -8.75 -11.44
CA HIS A 58 -7.14 -9.95 -11.91
C HIS A 58 -8.03 -11.20 -11.75
N LEU A 59 -8.71 -11.39 -10.61
CA LEU A 59 -9.63 -12.51 -10.43
C LEU A 59 -10.89 -12.40 -11.31
N ASN A 60 -11.45 -11.19 -11.43
CA ASN A 60 -12.64 -10.89 -12.24
C ASN A 60 -12.40 -11.15 -13.72
N SER A 61 -11.16 -11.02 -14.21
CA SER A 61 -10.83 -11.36 -15.60
C SER A 61 -11.24 -12.79 -15.98
N ARG A 62 -11.24 -13.73 -15.03
CA ARG A 62 -11.71 -15.12 -15.24
C ARG A 62 -13.23 -15.23 -15.37
N VAL A 63 -13.97 -14.21 -14.99
CA VAL A 63 -15.45 -14.17 -15.04
C VAL A 63 -15.92 -13.34 -16.24
N THR A 64 -15.31 -12.17 -16.42
CA THR A 64 -15.75 -11.15 -17.37
C THR A 64 -15.15 -11.31 -18.76
N ASN A 65 -13.97 -11.94 -18.88
CA ASN A 65 -13.33 -12.19 -20.17
C ASN A 65 -13.45 -13.68 -20.53
N GLU A 66 -14.23 -13.97 -21.58
CA GLU A 66 -14.47 -15.34 -22.04
C GLU A 66 -13.19 -16.06 -22.49
N SER A 67 -12.28 -15.36 -23.17
CA SER A 67 -11.00 -15.94 -23.60
C SER A 67 -10.16 -16.38 -22.40
N VAL A 68 -10.04 -15.51 -21.39
CA VAL A 68 -9.32 -15.83 -20.14
C VAL A 68 -10.02 -16.97 -19.41
N ARG A 69 -11.35 -16.95 -19.31
CA ARG A 69 -12.14 -18.01 -18.66
C ARG A 69 -11.92 -19.37 -19.31
N ASN A 70 -12.03 -19.45 -20.63
CA ASN A 70 -11.89 -20.70 -21.38
C ASN A 70 -10.45 -21.22 -21.29
N LEU A 71 -9.47 -20.33 -21.39
CA LEU A 71 -8.07 -20.68 -21.23
C LEU A 71 -7.75 -21.17 -19.80
N TYR A 72 -8.29 -20.49 -18.79
CA TYR A 72 -8.12 -20.88 -17.40
C TYR A 72 -8.79 -22.23 -17.09
N ALA A 73 -9.89 -22.59 -17.78
CA ALA A 73 -10.52 -23.89 -17.65
C ALA A 73 -9.63 -25.03 -18.20
N LYS A 74 -9.00 -24.81 -19.36
CA LYS A 74 -8.07 -25.78 -19.99
C LYS A 74 -6.83 -26.08 -19.17
N ARG A 75 -6.48 -25.25 -18.18
CA ARG A 75 -5.33 -25.51 -17.29
C ARG A 75 -5.36 -26.89 -16.62
N HIS A 76 -6.55 -27.48 -16.46
CA HIS A 76 -6.73 -28.81 -15.88
C HIS A 76 -6.33 -29.96 -16.81
N GLU A 77 -6.20 -29.70 -18.12
CA GLU A 77 -5.85 -30.69 -19.14
C GLU A 77 -4.33 -30.88 -19.28
N GLY A 78 -3.53 -30.13 -18.50
CA GLY A 78 -2.07 -30.09 -18.59
C GLY A 78 -1.58 -28.97 -19.51
N LEU A 79 -0.35 -28.49 -19.29
CA LEU A 79 0.21 -27.40 -20.11
C LEU A 79 0.53 -27.84 -21.54
N ASP A 80 0.81 -29.12 -21.76
CA ASP A 80 1.16 -29.70 -23.07
C ASP A 80 -0.03 -29.75 -24.04
N SER A 81 -1.27 -29.62 -23.54
CA SER A 81 -2.48 -29.58 -24.38
C SER A 81 -2.73 -28.19 -24.99
N LEU A 82 -2.00 -27.17 -24.54
CA LEU A 82 -2.19 -25.79 -24.95
C LEU A 82 -1.38 -25.48 -26.22
N SER A 83 -2.00 -24.75 -27.15
CA SER A 83 -1.25 -24.12 -28.24
C SER A 83 -0.26 -23.09 -27.70
N THR A 84 0.73 -22.68 -28.51
CA THR A 84 1.72 -21.67 -28.11
C THR A 84 1.07 -20.36 -27.64
N SER A 85 -0.01 -19.92 -28.30
CA SER A 85 -0.75 -18.71 -27.93
C SER A 85 -1.50 -18.87 -26.60
N GLU A 86 -2.12 -20.03 -26.39
CA GLU A 86 -2.80 -20.34 -25.14
C GLU A 86 -1.81 -20.45 -23.97
N LEU A 87 -0.65 -21.07 -24.20
CA LEU A 87 0.42 -21.15 -23.21
C LEU A 87 0.93 -19.76 -22.82
N ASP A 88 1.15 -18.87 -23.79
CA ASP A 88 1.54 -17.49 -23.53
C ASP A 88 0.47 -16.73 -22.72
N GLY A 89 -0.80 -16.89 -23.08
CA GLY A 89 -1.93 -16.28 -22.39
C GLY A 89 -2.06 -16.72 -20.93
N ILE A 90 -1.99 -18.03 -20.67
CA ILE A 90 -2.18 -18.56 -19.30
C ILE A 90 -0.97 -18.25 -18.41
N THR A 91 0.24 -18.32 -18.97
CA THR A 91 1.45 -17.98 -18.23
C THR A 91 1.51 -16.48 -17.93
N THR A 92 1.06 -15.63 -18.84
CA THR A 92 0.90 -14.18 -18.60
C THR A 92 -0.11 -13.91 -17.50
N HIS A 93 -1.25 -14.62 -17.49
CA HIS A 93 -2.23 -14.52 -16.41
C HIS A 93 -1.59 -14.88 -15.05
N PHE A 94 -0.87 -15.99 -14.94
CA PHE A 94 -0.20 -16.36 -13.69
C PHE A 94 0.92 -15.39 -13.29
N ARG A 95 1.70 -14.88 -14.24
CA ARG A 95 2.73 -13.87 -13.99
C ARG A 95 2.13 -12.58 -13.44
N MET A 96 0.94 -12.19 -13.89
CA MET A 96 0.24 -11.02 -13.36
C MET A 96 -0.12 -11.21 -11.88
N GLY A 97 -0.69 -12.36 -11.52
CA GLY A 97 -0.99 -12.69 -10.13
C GLY A 97 0.26 -12.74 -9.25
N TYR A 98 1.35 -13.32 -9.77
CA TYR A 98 2.65 -13.34 -9.11
C TYR A 98 3.19 -11.94 -8.85
N LEU A 99 3.15 -11.05 -9.86
CA LEU A 99 3.62 -9.66 -9.74
C LEU A 99 2.85 -8.88 -8.67
N ILE A 100 1.51 -8.98 -8.66
CA ILE A 100 0.66 -8.33 -7.65
C ILE A 100 1.05 -8.81 -6.25
N THR A 101 1.17 -10.13 -6.07
CA THR A 101 1.47 -10.74 -4.77
C THR A 101 2.89 -10.43 -4.28
N ASN A 102 3.87 -10.43 -5.18
CA ASN A 102 5.25 -10.09 -4.86
C ASN A 102 5.40 -8.60 -4.53
N ASN A 103 4.69 -7.72 -5.24
CA ASN A 103 4.67 -6.30 -4.92
C ASN A 103 4.10 -6.06 -3.52
N GLU A 104 2.96 -6.70 -3.18
CA GLU A 104 2.41 -6.65 -1.83
C GLU A 104 3.39 -7.14 -0.75
N TRP A 105 4.20 -8.17 -1.03
CA TRP A 105 5.23 -8.65 -0.11
C TRP A 105 6.34 -7.61 0.10
N SER A 106 6.82 -7.00 -0.99
CA SER A 106 7.84 -5.95 -0.92
C SER A 106 7.39 -4.72 -0.13
N LEU A 107 6.08 -4.45 -0.14
CA LEU A 107 5.42 -3.37 0.60
C LEU A 107 5.12 -3.71 2.06
N GLY A 108 5.50 -4.89 2.56
CA GLY A 108 5.28 -5.23 3.97
C GLY A 108 3.82 -5.55 4.32
N ARG A 109 2.97 -5.80 3.32
CA ARG A 109 1.52 -5.97 3.50
C ARG A 109 1.23 -7.18 4.39
N ALA A 110 0.12 -7.13 5.14
CA ALA A 110 -0.23 -8.17 6.10
C ALA A 110 0.93 -8.56 7.05
N LYS A 111 1.83 -7.60 7.36
CA LYS A 111 3.06 -7.82 8.14
C LYS A 111 3.97 -8.92 7.56
N ASN A 112 3.93 -9.12 6.24
CA ASN A 112 4.63 -10.21 5.56
C ASN A 112 4.32 -11.59 6.16
N PHE A 113 3.09 -11.78 6.66
CA PHE A 113 2.66 -13.07 7.21
C PHE A 113 2.68 -14.15 6.11
N PRO A 114 3.55 -15.17 6.17
CA PRO A 114 3.74 -16.10 5.05
C PRO A 114 2.47 -16.82 4.61
N GLY A 115 1.59 -17.18 5.56
CA GLY A 115 0.34 -17.87 5.27
C GLY A 115 -0.60 -17.08 4.36
N TYR A 116 -0.57 -15.75 4.41
CA TYR A 116 -1.34 -14.88 3.53
C TYR A 116 -0.92 -15.05 2.06
N TYR A 117 0.39 -15.02 1.81
CA TYR A 117 0.96 -15.10 0.48
C TYR A 117 0.93 -16.53 -0.07
N ILE A 118 1.17 -17.53 0.79
CA ILE A 118 1.01 -18.94 0.42
C ILE A 118 -0.40 -19.20 -0.09
N LYS A 119 -1.44 -18.69 0.58
CA LYS A 119 -2.82 -18.87 0.13
C LYS A 119 -3.11 -18.22 -1.22
N ARG A 120 -2.54 -17.04 -1.50
CA ARG A 120 -2.64 -16.40 -2.81
C ARG A 120 -1.95 -17.22 -3.91
N PHE A 121 -0.71 -17.66 -3.67
CA PHE A 121 0.01 -18.50 -4.62
C PHE A 121 -0.68 -19.85 -4.85
N GLN A 122 -1.23 -20.48 -3.80
CA GLN A 122 -2.07 -21.67 -3.94
C GLN A 122 -3.24 -21.41 -4.89
N GLY A 123 -3.94 -20.28 -4.76
CA GLY A 123 -5.04 -19.93 -5.67
C GLY A 123 -4.62 -19.73 -7.13
N TYR A 124 -3.39 -19.27 -7.40
CA TYR A 124 -2.87 -19.18 -8.76
C TYR A 124 -2.44 -20.54 -9.31
N LEU A 125 -1.81 -21.35 -8.48
CA LEU A 125 -1.21 -22.63 -8.85
C LEU A 125 -2.16 -23.82 -8.62
N ASP A 126 -3.43 -23.58 -8.33
CA ASP A 126 -4.46 -24.59 -8.17
C ASP A 126 -4.82 -25.21 -9.52
N SER A 127 -3.92 -26.10 -9.96
CA SER A 127 -4.01 -26.92 -11.15
C SER A 127 -3.99 -28.38 -10.72
N VAL A 128 -4.94 -29.17 -11.23
CA VAL A 128 -4.95 -30.63 -11.10
C VAL A 128 -3.96 -31.28 -12.10
N GLY A 129 -3.56 -30.55 -13.14
CA GLY A 129 -2.66 -31.02 -14.21
C GLY A 129 -1.22 -30.53 -14.06
N GLY A 130 -0.74 -30.39 -12.82
CA GLY A 130 0.69 -30.16 -12.54
C GLY A 130 1.51 -31.41 -12.80
#